data_AF-B9JQQ9-F1
#
_entry.id   AF-B9JQQ9-F1
#
_cell.length_a   1.000
_cell.length_b   1.000
_cell.length_c   1.000
_cell.angle_alpha   90.00
_cell.angle_beta   90.00
_cell.angle_gamma   90.00
#
_symmetry.space_group_name_H-M   'P 1'
#
loop_
_entity.id
_entity.type
_entity.pdbx_description
1 polymer ?
#
loop_
_entity_poly.entity_id
_entity_poly.type
_entity_poly.pdbx_seq_one_letter_code
_entity_poly.pdbx_strand_id
1 'polypeptide(L)'
;MMRFAPFTRDFYIPKGSIKIADKASDGIVYIFRSAKDRPAAMAFHGKAVKPDWHHSFSNDAARERKIRQHFEGRRRRAERKKPHGFEVGHVLYASWGYDQTNIDFYQVTKIIGAQMVEVRAVSRISADTGNEPWMTGKVVPKLDGFTGEALRRRVNGRSKSVRIDTVRTAFLWDGRPLNWTGYA
;
A
#
# COMPACT_ATOMS: atom_id res chain seq x y z
N MET A 1 39.02 -11.68 17.46
CA MET A 1 38.20 -11.79 16.24
C MET A 1 38.08 -10.39 15.62
N MET A 2 38.84 -10.08 14.57
CA MET A 2 38.77 -8.76 13.92
C MET A 2 37.42 -8.61 13.21
N ARG A 3 36.58 -7.71 13.71
CA ARG A 3 35.36 -7.28 13.01
C ARG A 3 35.80 -6.31 11.92
N PHE A 4 35.80 -6.74 10.66
CA PHE A 4 35.97 -5.82 9.53
C PHE A 4 34.88 -4.74 9.62
N ALA A 5 35.27 -3.47 9.59
CA ALA A 5 34.31 -2.36 9.54
C ALA A 5 33.40 -2.55 8.32
N PRO A 6 32.07 -2.40 8.47
CA PRO A 6 31.16 -2.54 7.34
C PRO A 6 31.52 -1.50 6.29
N PHE A 7 31.70 -1.93 5.03
CA PHE A 7 31.97 -1.02 3.91
C PHE A 7 30.98 0.14 3.93
N THR A 8 31.48 1.37 3.84
CA THR A 8 30.61 2.54 3.73
C THR A 8 30.02 2.60 2.32
N ARG A 9 28.95 3.37 2.16
CA ARG A 9 28.33 3.58 0.84
C ARG A 9 29.33 4.11 -0.20
N ASP A 10 30.31 4.90 0.24
CA ASP A 10 31.34 5.50 -0.61
C ASP A 10 32.23 4.46 -1.28
N PHE A 11 32.37 3.26 -0.70
CA PHE A 11 33.06 2.13 -1.32
C PHE A 11 32.49 1.78 -2.70
N TYR A 12 31.17 1.90 -2.88
CA TYR A 12 30.50 1.56 -4.14
C TYR A 12 30.47 2.71 -5.14
N ILE A 13 30.67 3.95 -4.70
CA ILE A 13 30.46 5.13 -5.54
C ILE A 13 31.71 5.36 -6.40
N PRO A 14 31.61 5.28 -7.75
CA PRO A 14 32.76 5.58 -8.60
C PRO A 14 33.21 7.02 -8.47
N LYS A 15 34.52 7.25 -8.49
CA LYS A 15 35.13 8.58 -8.47
C LYS A 15 34.64 9.41 -9.67
N GLY A 16 34.39 10.70 -9.46
CA GLY A 16 33.90 11.60 -10.52
C GLY A 16 32.42 11.38 -10.90
N SER A 17 31.67 10.59 -10.14
CA SER A 17 30.23 10.43 -10.37
C SER A 17 29.43 11.68 -9.97
N ILE A 18 28.36 11.95 -10.73
CA ILE A 18 27.42 13.04 -10.46
C ILE A 18 26.26 12.49 -9.65
N LYS A 19 26.00 13.10 -8.49
CA LYS A 19 24.89 12.73 -7.60
C LYS A 19 23.60 13.44 -8.01
N ILE A 20 22.55 12.66 -8.22
CA ILE A 20 21.18 13.14 -8.43
C ILE A 20 20.32 12.61 -7.28
N ALA A 21 19.69 13.52 -6.54
CA ALA A 21 18.77 13.19 -5.48
C ALA A 21 17.37 13.71 -5.82
N ASP A 22 16.35 12.89 -5.56
CA ASP A 22 14.97 13.31 -5.70
C ASP A 22 14.48 14.00 -4.42
N LYS A 23 13.88 15.19 -4.53
CA LYS A 23 13.35 15.92 -3.35
C LYS A 23 12.08 15.28 -2.78
N ALA A 24 11.31 14.59 -3.61
CA ALA A 24 10.02 14.00 -3.24
C ALA A 24 10.12 12.55 -2.73
N SER A 25 11.33 11.97 -2.69
CA SER A 25 11.56 10.63 -2.18
C SER A 25 12.94 10.50 -1.54
N ASP A 26 13.25 9.33 -0.98
CA ASP A 26 14.57 9.01 -0.45
C ASP A 26 15.51 8.40 -1.50
N GLY A 27 15.17 8.49 -2.79
CA GLY A 27 15.96 7.96 -3.89
C GLY A 27 17.19 8.80 -4.18
N ILE A 28 18.32 8.15 -4.39
CA ILE A 28 19.59 8.79 -4.78
C ILE A 28 20.25 7.97 -5.87
N VAL A 29 20.69 8.63 -6.95
CA VAL A 29 21.37 8.00 -8.08
C VAL A 29 22.70 8.69 -8.32
N TYR A 30 23.73 7.91 -8.61
CA TYR A 30 25.01 8.38 -9.11
C TYR A 30 25.14 8.05 -10.60
N ILE A 31 25.49 9.03 -11.41
CA ILE A 31 25.74 8.89 -12.85
C ILE A 31 27.24 8.97 -13.10
N PHE A 32 27.77 8.06 -13.94
CA PHE A 32 29.18 8.03 -14.31
C PHE A 32 29.37 7.31 -15.66
N ARG A 33 30.60 7.33 -16.18
CA ARG A 33 31.01 6.52 -17.33
C ARG A 33 31.63 5.21 -16.83
N SER A 34 31.23 4.09 -17.41
CA SER A 34 31.85 2.79 -17.08
C SER A 34 33.28 2.72 -17.61
N ALA A 35 34.05 1.71 -17.20
CA ALA A 35 35.41 1.48 -17.71
C ALA A 35 35.47 1.29 -19.24
N LYS A 36 34.36 0.96 -19.89
CA LYS A 36 34.21 0.84 -21.36
C LYS A 36 33.57 2.09 -21.99
N ASP A 37 33.63 3.23 -21.30
CA ASP A 37 33.04 4.53 -21.68
C ASP A 37 31.51 4.53 -21.93
N ARG A 38 30.81 3.47 -21.51
CA ARG A 38 29.35 3.39 -21.61
C ARG A 38 28.67 4.25 -20.54
N PRO A 39 27.52 4.89 -20.85
CA PRO A 39 26.68 5.55 -19.86
C PRO A 39 26.31 4.58 -18.73
N ALA A 40 26.60 4.92 -17.48
CA ALA A 40 26.31 4.07 -16.34
C ALA A 40 25.61 4.84 -15.22
N ALA A 41 24.86 4.13 -14.40
CA ALA A 41 24.29 4.67 -13.20
C ALA A 41 24.20 3.61 -12.09
N MET A 42 24.14 4.10 -10.87
CA MET A 42 23.96 3.30 -9.67
C MET A 42 22.96 3.99 -8.74
N ALA A 43 21.97 3.26 -8.25
CA ALA A 43 20.94 3.83 -7.39
C ALA A 43 20.96 3.25 -5.99
N PHE A 44 20.46 4.05 -5.07
CA PHE A 44 20.31 3.74 -3.66
C PHE A 44 18.98 4.31 -3.16
N HIS A 45 18.64 3.95 -1.94
CA HIS A 45 17.58 4.58 -1.18
C HIS A 45 18.03 4.90 0.26
N GLY A 46 17.63 6.06 0.77
CA GLY A 46 17.87 6.49 2.14
C GLY A 46 19.33 6.31 2.57
N LYS A 47 19.53 5.60 3.69
CA LYS A 47 20.83 5.27 4.28
C LYS A 47 21.35 3.88 3.89
N ALA A 48 20.81 3.27 2.83
CA ALA A 48 21.28 1.96 2.38
C ALA A 48 22.75 2.02 1.95
N VAL A 49 23.53 1.04 2.43
CA VAL A 49 24.96 0.90 2.11
C VAL A 49 25.16 0.28 0.74
N LYS A 50 24.40 -0.78 0.42
CA LYS A 50 24.45 -1.46 -0.89
C LYS A 50 23.54 -0.74 -1.89
N PRO A 51 23.93 -0.68 -3.16
CA PRO A 51 23.07 -0.13 -4.20
C PRO A 51 21.86 -1.03 -4.42
N ASP A 52 20.72 -0.40 -4.73
CA ASP A 52 19.52 -1.09 -5.21
C ASP A 52 19.77 -1.74 -6.57
N TRP A 53 20.55 -1.05 -7.42
CA TRP A 53 21.02 -1.55 -8.70
C TRP A 53 22.24 -0.76 -9.18
N HIS A 54 23.02 -1.41 -10.05
CA HIS A 54 24.23 -0.87 -10.67
C HIS A 54 24.32 -1.38 -12.11
N HIS A 55 24.18 -0.48 -13.09
CA HIS A 55 24.08 -0.88 -14.50
C HIS A 55 24.82 0.08 -15.44
N SER A 56 25.37 -0.48 -16.51
CA SER A 56 25.74 0.24 -17.73
C SER A 56 24.61 0.14 -18.75
N PHE A 57 24.41 1.18 -19.54
CA PHE A 57 23.35 1.32 -20.53
C PHE A 57 23.94 1.47 -21.93
N SER A 58 23.12 1.21 -22.95
CA SER A 58 23.49 1.39 -24.35
C SER A 58 23.57 2.86 -24.76
N ASN A 59 22.71 3.71 -24.18
CA ASN A 59 22.67 5.15 -24.43
C ASN A 59 22.12 5.91 -23.20
N ASP A 60 22.27 7.24 -23.22
CA ASP A 60 21.84 8.11 -22.13
C ASP A 60 20.32 8.08 -21.91
N ALA A 61 19.51 7.99 -22.97
CA ALA A 61 18.05 7.92 -22.86
C ALA A 61 17.56 6.68 -22.08
N ALA A 62 18.21 5.52 -22.29
CA ALA A 62 17.91 4.30 -21.56
C ALA A 62 18.27 4.43 -20.06
N ARG A 63 19.39 5.09 -19.76
CA ARG A 63 19.80 5.41 -18.38
C ARG A 63 18.76 6.32 -17.72
N GLU A 64 18.39 7.42 -18.37
CA GLU A 64 17.40 8.38 -17.85
C GLU A 64 16.04 7.74 -17.57
N ARG A 65 15.56 6.87 -18.47
CA ARG A 65 14.32 6.12 -18.25
C ARG A 65 14.40 5.26 -17.00
N LYS A 66 15.51 4.55 -16.77
CA LYS A 66 15.71 3.72 -15.58
C LYS A 66 15.76 4.55 -14.30
N ILE A 67 16.42 5.71 -14.36
CA ILE A 67 16.50 6.67 -13.25
C ILE A 67 15.11 7.20 -12.89
N ARG A 68 14.34 7.64 -13.89
CA ARG A 68 12.96 8.11 -13.68
C ARG A 68 12.10 7.02 -13.04
N GLN A 69 12.14 5.79 -13.56
CA GLN A 69 11.42 4.65 -12.98
C GLN A 69 11.82 4.39 -11.52
N HIS A 70 13.10 4.51 -11.18
CA HIS A 70 13.58 4.36 -9.80
C HIS A 70 12.94 5.39 -8.88
N PHE A 71 13.03 6.68 -9.23
CA PHE A 71 12.46 7.76 -8.42
C PHE A 71 10.94 7.66 -8.31
N GLU A 72 10.23 7.37 -9.41
CA GLU A 72 8.78 7.14 -9.37
C GLU A 72 8.39 5.98 -8.45
N GLY A 73 9.14 4.87 -8.51
CA GLY A 73 8.96 3.73 -7.62
C GLY A 73 9.17 4.10 -6.15
N ARG A 74 10.18 4.93 -5.86
CA ARG A 74 10.46 5.43 -4.50
C ARG A 74 9.37 6.37 -4.00
N ARG A 75 8.92 7.33 -4.82
CA ARG A 75 7.80 8.23 -4.50
C ARG A 75 6.54 7.43 -4.17
N ARG A 76 6.17 6.44 -4.99
CA ARG A 76 5.03 5.55 -4.73
C ARG A 76 5.16 4.81 -3.39
N ARG A 77 6.36 4.37 -3.02
CA ARG A 77 6.61 3.73 -1.72
C ARG A 77 6.53 4.72 -0.56
N ALA A 78 7.00 5.95 -0.72
CA ALA A 78 6.90 7.01 0.28
C ALA A 78 5.44 7.38 0.55
N GLU A 79 4.63 7.55 -0.50
CA GLU A 79 3.19 7.80 -0.38
C GLU A 79 2.46 6.69 0.39
N ARG A 80 2.79 5.41 0.12
CA ARG A 80 2.23 4.27 0.86
C ARG A 80 2.61 4.24 2.34
N LYS A 81 3.66 4.96 2.74
CA LYS A 81 4.10 5.05 4.14
C LYS A 81 3.40 6.19 4.90
N LYS A 82 2.70 7.09 4.22
CA LYS A 82 1.93 8.14 4.89
C LYS A 82 0.84 7.50 5.78
N PRO A 83 0.48 8.13 6.90
CA PRO A 83 -0.58 7.64 7.77
C PRO A 83 -1.86 7.45 6.96
N HIS A 84 -2.50 6.30 7.14
CA HIS A 84 -3.68 5.91 6.36
C HIS A 84 -4.97 6.62 6.77
N GLY A 85 -4.95 7.43 7.84
CA GLY A 85 -6.10 8.19 8.32
C GLY A 85 -7.26 7.30 8.80
N PHE A 86 -6.96 6.12 9.34
CA PHE A 86 -7.97 5.29 10.02
C PHE A 86 -7.92 5.54 11.51
N GLU A 87 -9.10 5.54 12.12
CA GLU A 87 -9.30 5.71 13.54
C GLU A 87 -10.05 4.51 14.10
N VAL A 88 -9.94 4.31 15.41
CA VAL A 88 -10.74 3.30 16.10
C VAL A 88 -12.21 3.67 15.98
N GLY A 89 -13.06 2.70 15.66
CA GLY A 89 -14.50 2.92 15.42
C GLY A 89 -14.86 3.10 13.95
N HIS A 90 -13.90 3.35 13.04
CA HIS A 90 -14.20 3.33 11.61
C HIS A 90 -14.74 1.97 11.18
N VAL A 91 -15.80 2.00 10.37
CA VAL A 91 -16.37 0.81 9.76
C VAL A 91 -15.91 0.69 8.33
N LEU A 92 -15.60 -0.53 7.95
CA LEU A 92 -15.24 -0.97 6.62
C LEU A 92 -16.32 -1.92 6.11
N TYR A 93 -16.58 -1.90 4.81
CA TYR A 93 -17.47 -2.85 4.15
C TYR A 93 -16.76 -3.56 3.00
N ALA A 94 -17.02 -4.84 2.82
CA ALA A 94 -16.61 -5.61 1.66
C ALA A 94 -17.85 -6.07 0.91
N SER A 95 -17.93 -5.72 -0.37
CA SER A 95 -18.95 -6.23 -1.29
C SER A 95 -18.33 -7.33 -2.14
N TRP A 96 -18.96 -8.49 -2.19
CA TRP A 96 -18.48 -9.65 -2.93
C TRP A 96 -19.62 -10.56 -3.36
N GLY A 97 -19.35 -11.41 -4.34
CA GLY A 97 -20.23 -12.47 -4.77
C GLY A 97 -20.17 -12.62 -6.28
N TYR A 98 -20.63 -13.78 -6.75
CA TYR A 98 -20.54 -14.14 -8.16
C TYR A 98 -21.83 -13.75 -8.88
N ASP A 99 -22.94 -14.38 -8.50
CA ASP A 99 -24.29 -14.05 -8.98
C ASP A 99 -25.07 -13.13 -8.01
N GLN A 100 -24.50 -12.85 -6.84
CA GLN A 100 -25.14 -12.08 -5.76
C GLN A 100 -24.20 -11.03 -5.18
N THR A 101 -24.78 -10.04 -4.50
CA THR A 101 -24.04 -9.01 -3.78
C THR A 101 -24.17 -9.26 -2.29
N ASN A 102 -23.18 -9.95 -1.73
CA ASN A 102 -23.00 -10.11 -0.29
C ASN A 102 -22.20 -8.93 0.26
N ILE A 103 -22.70 -8.37 1.36
CA ILE A 103 -22.05 -7.27 2.08
C ILE A 103 -21.63 -7.78 3.45
N ASP A 104 -20.31 -7.79 3.68
CA ASP A 104 -19.69 -8.04 4.99
C ASP A 104 -19.21 -6.72 5.58
N PHE A 105 -19.42 -6.52 6.88
CA PHE A 105 -18.94 -5.34 7.60
C PHE A 105 -17.84 -5.69 8.60
N TYR A 106 -16.90 -4.77 8.77
CA TYR A 106 -15.78 -4.90 9.70
C TYR A 106 -15.55 -3.57 10.42
N GLN A 107 -15.38 -3.58 11.74
CA GLN A 107 -15.08 -2.38 12.52
C GLN A 107 -13.63 -2.40 12.99
N VAL A 108 -12.96 -1.25 12.87
CA VAL A 108 -11.59 -1.04 13.38
C VAL A 108 -11.63 -0.96 14.90
N THR A 109 -11.03 -1.92 15.58
CA THR A 109 -10.96 -1.96 17.04
C THR A 109 -9.67 -1.38 17.59
N LYS A 110 -8.59 -1.41 16.80
CA LYS A 110 -7.28 -0.91 17.23
C LYS A 110 -6.43 -0.45 16.05
N ILE A 111 -5.68 0.63 16.24
CA ILE A 111 -4.63 1.06 15.30
C ILE A 111 -3.29 0.48 15.77
N ILE A 112 -2.58 -0.21 14.87
CA ILE A 112 -1.29 -0.86 15.17
C ILE A 112 -0.20 -0.20 14.31
N GLY A 113 0.47 0.78 14.90
CA GLY A 113 1.49 1.56 14.21
C GLY A 113 0.92 2.34 13.02
N ALA A 114 1.77 2.60 12.02
CA ALA A 114 1.41 3.49 10.90
C ALA A 114 0.71 2.81 9.71
N GLN A 115 0.64 1.47 9.68
CA GLN A 115 0.21 0.72 8.49
C GLN A 115 -0.69 -0.48 8.78
N MET A 116 -0.89 -0.84 10.04
CA MET A 116 -1.66 -2.02 10.42
C MET A 116 -2.84 -1.57 11.28
N VAL A 117 -3.96 -2.25 11.09
CA VAL A 117 -5.16 -2.08 11.92
C VAL A 117 -5.64 -3.45 12.35
N GLU A 118 -6.28 -3.50 13.49
CA GLU A 118 -7.07 -4.64 13.93
C GLU A 118 -8.53 -4.35 13.60
N VAL A 119 -9.14 -5.27 12.85
CA VAL A 119 -10.54 -5.19 12.46
C VAL A 119 -11.27 -6.42 12.96
N ARG A 120 -12.52 -6.25 13.37
CA ARG A 120 -13.42 -7.35 13.74
C ARG A 120 -14.63 -7.35 12.84
N ALA A 121 -15.08 -8.53 12.43
CA ALA A 121 -16.34 -8.67 11.71
C ALA A 121 -17.49 -8.22 12.61
N VAL A 122 -18.44 -7.46 12.04
CA VAL A 122 -19.65 -7.02 12.74
C VAL A 122 -20.88 -7.49 12.01
N SER A 123 -21.93 -7.80 12.76
CA SER A 123 -23.23 -8.16 12.19
C SER A 123 -23.82 -7.01 11.38
N ARG A 124 -24.61 -7.34 10.36
CA ARG A 124 -25.41 -6.38 9.60
C ARG A 124 -26.84 -6.29 10.15
N ILE A 125 -27.46 -5.13 10.02
CA ILE A 125 -28.88 -4.89 10.34
C ILE A 125 -29.58 -4.49 9.04
N SER A 126 -30.81 -4.94 8.84
CA SER A 126 -31.65 -4.46 7.74
C SER A 126 -31.94 -2.96 7.92
N ALA A 127 -31.80 -2.22 6.84
CA ALA A 127 -32.19 -0.81 6.71
C ALA A 127 -33.28 -0.67 5.63
N ASP A 128 -34.10 -1.72 5.48
CA ASP A 128 -35.19 -1.77 4.53
C ASP A 128 -36.29 -0.79 4.94
N THR A 129 -36.89 -0.15 3.93
CA THR A 129 -37.99 0.80 4.09
C THR A 129 -39.35 0.17 3.78
N GLY A 130 -39.38 -1.12 3.43
CA GLY A 130 -40.58 -1.87 3.07
C GLY A 130 -41.02 -1.71 1.61
N ASN A 131 -40.25 -0.97 0.81
CA ASN A 131 -40.52 -0.70 -0.61
C ASN A 131 -39.49 -1.40 -1.53
N GLU A 132 -38.60 -2.20 -0.96
CA GLU A 132 -37.55 -2.89 -1.71
C GLU A 132 -38.14 -4.04 -2.55
N PRO A 133 -37.71 -4.20 -3.81
CA PRO A 133 -38.09 -5.35 -4.64
C PRO A 133 -37.77 -6.69 -3.99
N TRP A 134 -38.53 -7.74 -4.35
CA TRP A 134 -38.31 -9.11 -3.90
C TRP A 134 -36.84 -9.51 -4.09
N MET A 135 -36.21 -10.06 -3.05
CA MET A 135 -34.79 -10.48 -3.02
C MET A 135 -33.75 -9.37 -3.17
N THR A 136 -34.12 -8.13 -2.90
CA THR A 136 -33.19 -7.02 -2.72
C THR A 136 -33.44 -6.33 -1.40
N GLY A 137 -32.40 -5.78 -0.80
CA GLY A 137 -32.54 -5.03 0.44
C GLY A 137 -31.37 -4.10 0.70
N LYS A 138 -31.47 -3.31 1.78
CA LYS A 138 -30.46 -2.41 2.29
C LYS A 138 -29.97 -2.90 3.64
N VAL A 139 -28.67 -2.80 3.86
CA VAL A 139 -28.03 -3.18 5.11
C VAL A 139 -27.10 -2.10 5.62
N VAL A 140 -27.05 -1.99 6.93
CA VAL A 140 -26.12 -1.13 7.68
C VAL A 140 -25.35 -1.98 8.69
N PRO A 141 -24.13 -1.58 9.08
CA PRO A 141 -23.39 -2.27 10.13
C PRO A 141 -24.05 -2.07 11.50
N LYS A 142 -24.08 -3.12 12.32
CA LYS A 142 -24.31 -2.99 13.76
C LYS A 142 -23.00 -2.58 14.42
N LEU A 143 -22.89 -1.33 14.82
CA LEU A 143 -21.75 -0.86 15.61
C LEU A 143 -21.61 -1.71 16.87
N ASP A 144 -20.37 -2.12 17.17
CA ASP A 144 -19.98 -2.98 18.29
C ASP A 144 -20.66 -4.37 18.34
N GLY A 145 -21.40 -4.74 17.28
CA GLY A 145 -22.03 -6.05 17.11
C GLY A 145 -21.04 -7.11 16.62
N PHE A 146 -19.93 -7.31 17.34
CA PHE A 146 -18.83 -8.19 16.91
C PHE A 146 -19.28 -9.65 16.78
N THR A 147 -19.07 -10.25 15.61
CA THR A 147 -19.45 -11.64 15.31
C THR A 147 -18.26 -12.56 15.06
N GLY A 148 -17.05 -12.02 14.99
CA GLY A 148 -15.84 -12.78 14.68
C GLY A 148 -14.60 -12.30 15.42
N GLU A 149 -13.51 -13.03 15.22
CA GLU A 149 -12.23 -12.77 15.85
C GLU A 149 -11.54 -11.49 15.30
N ALA A 150 -10.55 -11.03 16.06
CA ALA A 150 -9.76 -9.87 15.70
C ALA A 150 -8.75 -10.22 14.59
N LEU A 151 -8.89 -9.56 13.44
CA LEU A 151 -8.02 -9.74 12.29
C LEU A 151 -7.06 -8.55 12.17
N ARG A 152 -5.77 -8.84 12.30
CA ARG A 152 -4.74 -7.84 11.98
C ARG A 152 -4.53 -7.79 10.47
N ARG A 153 -4.70 -6.61 9.90
CA ARG A 153 -4.58 -6.38 8.46
C ARG A 153 -3.82 -5.11 8.14
N ARG A 154 -3.12 -5.16 7.01
CA ARG A 154 -2.39 -4.00 6.48
C ARG A 154 -3.34 -3.10 5.73
N VAL A 155 -3.26 -1.81 6.00
CA VAL A 155 -4.04 -0.79 5.32
C VAL A 155 -3.33 -0.33 4.05
N ASN A 156 -4.10 -0.17 2.98
CA ASN A 156 -3.68 0.59 1.82
C ASN A 156 -4.10 2.05 2.00
N GLY A 157 -3.15 2.90 2.44
CA GLY A 157 -3.42 4.31 2.70
C GLY A 157 -3.87 5.12 1.48
N ARG A 158 -3.58 4.66 0.25
CA ARG A 158 -4.00 5.36 -0.98
C ARG A 158 -5.49 5.20 -1.24
N SER A 159 -6.01 3.98 -1.10
CA SER A 159 -7.40 3.63 -1.42
C SER A 159 -8.28 3.56 -0.18
N LYS A 160 -7.74 3.88 1.01
CA LYS A 160 -8.40 3.67 2.30
C LYS A 160 -9.11 2.32 2.38
N SER A 161 -8.36 1.26 2.06
CA SER A 161 -8.91 -0.10 2.00
C SER A 161 -8.05 -1.12 2.74
N VAL A 162 -8.68 -2.20 3.15
CA VAL A 162 -8.09 -3.30 3.91
C VAL A 162 -8.44 -4.60 3.21
N ARG A 163 -7.42 -5.35 2.77
CA ARG A 163 -7.63 -6.68 2.19
C ARG A 163 -7.90 -7.67 3.31
N ILE A 164 -9.08 -8.28 3.31
CA ILE A 164 -9.49 -9.25 4.34
C ILE A 164 -8.94 -10.64 3.99
N ASP A 165 -9.11 -11.07 2.74
CA ASP A 165 -8.59 -12.32 2.20
C ASP A 165 -8.32 -12.24 0.68
N THR A 166 -8.30 -13.38 -0.01
CA THR A 166 -8.01 -13.48 -1.44
C THR A 166 -9.09 -12.85 -2.32
N VAL A 167 -10.34 -12.84 -1.88
CA VAL A 167 -11.52 -12.43 -2.66
C VAL A 167 -12.20 -11.19 -2.11
N ARG A 168 -12.02 -10.87 -0.82
CA ARG A 168 -12.64 -9.72 -0.14
C ARG A 168 -11.64 -8.60 0.15
N THR A 169 -11.95 -7.42 -0.39
CA THR A 169 -11.28 -6.16 -0.02
C THR A 169 -12.32 -5.21 0.56
N ALA A 170 -12.09 -4.77 1.79
CA ALA A 170 -12.99 -3.88 2.50
C ALA A 170 -12.57 -2.41 2.32
N PHE A 171 -13.55 -1.54 2.12
CA PHE A 171 -13.37 -0.09 1.94
C PHE A 171 -14.02 0.67 3.08
N LEU A 172 -13.55 1.89 3.35
CA LEU A 172 -14.14 2.74 4.38
C LEU A 172 -15.63 3.00 4.06
N TRP A 173 -16.50 2.70 5.01
CA TRP A 173 -17.92 2.95 4.89
C TRP A 173 -18.23 4.43 5.12
N ASP A 174 -19.13 4.99 4.32
CA ASP A 174 -19.49 6.41 4.29
C ASP A 174 -20.73 6.75 5.14
N GLY A 175 -21.29 5.76 5.84
CA GLY A 175 -22.49 5.92 6.66
C GLY A 175 -23.81 5.66 5.91
N ARG A 176 -23.77 5.38 4.60
CA ARG A 176 -24.97 5.15 3.79
C ARG A 176 -25.37 3.67 3.77
N PRO A 177 -26.67 3.33 3.78
CA PRO A 177 -27.11 1.95 3.60
C PRO A 177 -26.58 1.36 2.28
N LEU A 178 -26.15 0.10 2.34
CA LEU A 178 -25.62 -0.63 1.17
C LEU A 178 -26.64 -1.64 0.66
N ASN A 179 -26.75 -1.76 -0.66
CA ASN A 179 -27.65 -2.72 -1.27
C ASN A 179 -27.04 -4.13 -1.26
N TRP A 180 -27.85 -5.14 -0.97
CA TRP A 180 -27.52 -6.55 -1.10
C TRP A 180 -28.60 -7.27 -1.93
N THR A 181 -28.22 -8.39 -2.55
CA THR A 181 -29.13 -9.23 -3.35
C THR A 181 -29.10 -10.67 -2.87
N GLY A 182 -30.26 -11.33 -2.86
CA GLY A 182 -30.46 -12.72 -2.42
C GLY A 182 -31.08 -13.62 -3.51
N TYR A 183 -31.23 -14.91 -3.22
CA TYR A 183 -31.90 -15.88 -4.11
C TYR A 183 -33.37 -15.95 -3.73
N ALA A 184 -34.24 -16.11 -4.73
CA ALA A 184 -35.68 -16.32 -4.60
C ALA A 184 -36.04 -17.59 -3.81
#